data_AF-A0A101C519-F1
#
_entry.id   AF-A0A101C519-F1
#
_cell.length_a   1.000
_cell.length_b   1.000
_cell.length_c   1.000
_cell.angle_alpha   90.00
_cell.angle_beta   90.00
_cell.angle_gamma   90.00
#
_symmetry.space_group_name_H-M   'P 1'
#
loop_
_entity.id
_entity.type
_entity.pdbx_description
1 polymer ?
#
loop_
_entity_poly.entity_id
_entity_poly.type
_entity_poly.pdbx_seq_one_letter_code
_entity_poly.pdbx_strand_id
1 'polypeptide(L)'
;MKKLTLSLLVTFNTVIIAQIKVQDTTSTKSPVARYERDMISQDGKKGDFNDKMLNIFFAEKVGTAFGGTNDLSLQKFFASLDAGENSISVGGNFDDRDDELKRLKWVLSTGLKMKAKDKFSTFYKNGDFQGSNIGGFFKVTLIGRGLINYSDKDKINKSIKRKDAIIAYRKHLYSDYELKYTKLKTEEKDIVARQLELQKYNQEAELPQAILDKKSDELYIAMAKDEIKYTEDNKLYRYLWNHWLSADVYIPFGENKYKTTSDFISSPLVDKNFFAISGSLTYNVMWLYSSGESIFLKVKGAIKNNNNIIVDAMTSTPFQTVSTAANNTTVITNTEDGYITNFEKFITPTITIEPAFFTFNNTVGFSPAIEFNAGKYNKTNWKLGIPISLKDKEGKPKVNFELQWKEINTFKSSDHIVGVSVNFLFGDMIN
;
A
#
# COMPACT_ATOMS: atom_id res chain seq x y z
N MET A 1 -24.85 31.01 13.26
CA MET A 1 -23.71 30.19 12.82
C MET A 1 -22.98 30.92 11.71
N LYS A 2 -21.76 31.38 12.01
CA LYS A 2 -20.93 32.21 11.13
C LYS A 2 -20.40 31.37 9.97
N LYS A 3 -20.57 31.88 8.75
CA LYS A 3 -19.95 31.36 7.52
C LYS A 3 -18.44 31.56 7.61
N LEU A 4 -17.68 30.48 7.55
CA LEU A 4 -16.21 30.49 7.40
C LEU A 4 -15.91 30.23 5.92
N THR A 5 -15.98 31.29 5.12
CA THR A 5 -15.60 31.26 3.71
C THR A 5 -14.08 31.35 3.59
N LEU A 6 -13.51 30.22 3.15
CA LEU A 6 -12.33 30.03 2.32
C LEU A 6 -11.74 31.33 1.72
N SER A 7 -10.63 31.80 2.30
CA SER A 7 -9.73 32.80 1.70
C SER A 7 -8.36 32.17 1.54
N LEU A 8 -8.00 31.71 0.35
CA LEU A 8 -6.60 31.60 -0.09
C LEU A 8 -6.54 31.39 -1.62
N LEU A 9 -6.66 32.47 -2.37
CA LEU A 9 -6.21 32.56 -3.77
C LEU A 9 -6.12 34.05 -4.11
N VAL A 10 -5.23 34.44 -5.05
CA VAL A 10 -4.80 35.82 -5.39
C VAL A 10 -3.64 36.27 -4.47
N THR A 11 -2.39 36.47 -4.88
CA THR A 11 -1.76 36.80 -6.17
C THR A 11 -0.25 36.60 -6.04
N PHE A 12 0.39 35.93 -7.00
CA PHE A 12 1.80 36.17 -7.32
C PHE A 12 1.94 36.08 -8.84
N ASN A 13 1.87 37.24 -9.50
CA ASN A 13 2.27 37.40 -10.89
C ASN A 13 3.31 38.53 -10.91
N THR A 14 4.56 38.15 -10.67
CA THR A 14 5.72 38.95 -11.04
C THR A 14 6.44 38.19 -12.14
N VAL A 15 6.24 38.69 -13.37
CA VAL A 15 6.98 38.27 -14.56
C VAL A 15 8.44 38.64 -14.35
N ILE A 16 9.27 37.64 -14.07
CA ILE A 16 10.74 37.77 -14.16
C ILE A 16 11.10 37.50 -15.61
N ILE A 17 11.43 38.56 -16.36
CA ILE A 17 12.14 38.44 -17.63
C ILE A 17 13.59 38.11 -17.26
N ALA A 18 13.90 36.81 -17.18
CA ALA A 18 15.28 36.35 -17.06
C ALA A 18 15.93 36.45 -18.45
N GLN A 19 16.95 37.30 -18.58
CA GLN A 19 17.87 37.27 -19.72
C GLN A 19 18.60 35.92 -19.71
N ILE A 20 18.25 35.05 -20.66
CA ILE A 20 18.99 33.81 -20.92
C ILE A 20 20.33 34.20 -21.54
N LYS A 21 21.35 34.40 -20.69
CA LYS A 21 22.71 34.09 -21.12
C LYS A 21 22.72 32.59 -21.35
N VAL A 22 22.81 32.16 -22.60
CA VAL A 22 23.20 30.79 -22.98
C VAL A 22 24.61 30.59 -22.45
N GLN A 23 24.69 30.19 -21.18
CA GLN A 23 25.91 29.74 -20.57
C GLN A 23 26.08 28.28 -20.99
N ASP A 24 27.25 28.00 -21.54
CA ASP A 24 27.70 26.73 -22.11
C ASP A 24 27.84 25.65 -21.00
N THR A 25 26.73 25.32 -20.34
CA THR A 25 26.65 24.33 -19.26
C THR A 25 25.58 23.27 -19.53
N THR A 26 25.18 23.04 -20.77
CA THR A 26 24.49 21.80 -21.16
C THR A 26 25.54 20.69 -21.21
N SER A 27 25.85 20.15 -20.04
CA SER A 27 26.60 18.92 -19.92
C SER A 27 25.65 17.89 -19.36
N THR A 28 25.11 17.05 -20.26
CA THR A 28 24.36 15.86 -19.87
C THR A 28 25.19 15.08 -18.85
N LYS A 29 24.58 14.60 -17.76
CA LYS A 29 25.28 13.81 -16.74
C LYS A 29 25.50 12.40 -17.27
N SER A 30 26.69 11.82 -17.08
CA SER A 30 26.93 10.41 -17.45
C SER A 30 26.13 9.49 -16.51
N PRO A 31 25.28 8.60 -17.05
CA PRO A 31 24.52 7.65 -16.24
C PRO A 31 25.46 6.63 -15.58
N VAL A 32 26.55 6.24 -16.24
CA VAL A 32 27.57 5.33 -15.70
C VAL A 32 28.28 5.96 -14.52
N ALA A 33 28.79 7.19 -14.67
CA ALA A 33 29.48 7.89 -13.58
C ALA A 33 28.55 8.13 -12.38
N ARG A 34 27.27 8.44 -12.65
CA ARG A 34 26.25 8.58 -11.60
C ARG A 34 26.03 7.25 -10.87
N TYR A 35 25.84 6.16 -11.60
CA TYR A 35 25.65 4.82 -11.03
C TYR A 35 26.81 4.38 -10.14
N GLU A 36 28.05 4.59 -10.61
CA GLU A 36 29.23 4.26 -9.83
C GLU A 36 29.32 5.07 -8.53
N ARG A 37 29.02 6.37 -8.59
CA ARG A 37 28.96 7.24 -7.41
C ARG A 37 27.88 6.79 -6.43
N ASP A 38 26.70 6.44 -6.92
CA ASP A 38 25.57 6.05 -6.08
C ASP A 38 25.75 4.69 -5.40
N MET A 39 26.77 3.91 -5.81
CA MET A 39 27.21 2.71 -5.09
C MET A 39 28.17 3.03 -3.93
N ILE A 40 28.74 4.24 -3.84
CA ILE A 40 29.66 4.58 -2.75
C ILE A 40 28.85 4.91 -1.49
N SER A 41 29.02 4.13 -0.42
CA SER A 41 28.37 4.36 0.86
C SER A 41 28.96 5.59 1.59
N GLN A 42 28.26 6.05 2.63
CA GLN A 42 28.64 7.24 3.41
C GLN A 42 30.03 7.11 4.09
N ASP A 43 30.54 5.89 4.27
CA ASP A 43 31.89 5.60 4.78
C ASP A 43 32.95 5.53 3.67
N GLY A 44 32.61 5.90 2.43
CA GLY A 44 33.51 5.92 1.28
C GLY A 44 33.79 4.55 0.66
N LYS A 45 33.15 3.47 1.14
CA LYS A 45 33.32 2.14 0.57
C LYS A 45 32.39 1.94 -0.62
N LYS A 46 32.86 1.20 -1.63
CA LYS A 46 31.98 0.78 -2.74
C LYS A 46 31.04 -0.31 -2.21
N GLY A 47 29.76 0.04 -2.09
CA GLY A 47 28.67 -0.87 -1.78
C GLY A 47 28.44 -1.88 -2.90
N ASP A 48 27.74 -2.96 -2.57
CA ASP A 48 27.49 -4.05 -3.51
C ASP A 48 26.26 -3.79 -4.39
N PHE A 49 25.54 -2.69 -4.19
CA PHE A 49 24.39 -2.24 -4.97
C PHE A 49 24.14 -0.75 -4.68
N ASN A 50 23.40 -0.06 -5.55
CA ASN A 50 22.91 1.30 -5.27
C ASN A 50 21.46 1.28 -4.74
N ASP A 51 21.03 2.42 -4.21
CA ASP A 51 19.71 2.57 -3.60
C ASP A 51 18.55 2.36 -4.60
N LYS A 52 18.70 2.73 -5.88
CA LYS A 52 17.66 2.50 -6.90
C LYS A 52 17.47 1.02 -7.16
N MET A 53 18.54 0.23 -7.20
CA MET A 53 18.43 -1.23 -7.33
C MET A 53 17.64 -1.82 -6.18
N LEU A 54 17.92 -1.39 -4.94
CA LEU A 54 17.20 -1.85 -3.77
C LEU A 54 15.72 -1.46 -3.82
N ASN A 55 15.40 -0.23 -4.26
CA ASN A 55 14.02 0.21 -4.44
C ASN A 55 13.27 -0.67 -5.46
N ILE A 56 13.88 -0.96 -6.62
CA ILE A 56 13.28 -1.79 -7.67
C ILE A 56 13.07 -3.23 -7.15
N PHE A 57 14.13 -3.85 -6.61
CA PHE A 57 14.07 -5.19 -6.02
C PHE A 57 13.01 -5.27 -4.93
N PHE A 58 12.88 -4.25 -4.09
CA PHE A 58 11.89 -4.24 -3.02
C PHE A 58 10.47 -4.07 -3.56
N ALA A 59 10.27 -3.16 -4.52
CA ALA A 59 8.97 -2.85 -5.10
C ALA A 59 8.34 -4.02 -5.84
N GLU A 60 9.13 -4.81 -6.56
CA GLU A 60 8.66 -6.01 -7.25
C GLU A 60 8.15 -7.09 -6.31
N LYS A 61 8.54 -7.06 -5.03
CA LYS A 61 8.34 -8.19 -4.11
C LYS A 61 7.45 -7.84 -2.93
N VAL A 62 7.48 -6.61 -2.42
CA VAL A 62 6.66 -6.20 -1.28
C VAL A 62 5.16 -6.28 -1.56
N GLY A 63 4.75 -6.07 -2.82
CA GLY A 63 3.36 -6.18 -3.23
C GLY A 63 2.82 -7.61 -3.29
N THR A 64 3.63 -8.64 -3.04
CA THR A 64 3.18 -10.06 -3.15
C THR A 64 2.50 -10.58 -1.89
N ALA A 65 2.82 -10.01 -0.72
CA ALA A 65 2.59 -10.70 0.54
C ALA A 65 1.18 -10.54 1.10
N PHE A 66 0.51 -9.40 0.87
CA PHE A 66 -0.68 -9.07 1.63
C PHE A 66 -1.67 -8.16 0.87
N GLY A 67 -2.97 -8.50 0.96
CA GLY A 67 -4.05 -7.97 0.11
C GLY A 67 -4.94 -6.88 0.72
N GLY A 68 -4.57 -6.29 1.86
CA GLY A 68 -5.38 -5.28 2.54
C GLY A 68 -4.84 -3.85 2.43
N THR A 69 -5.65 -2.87 2.81
CA THR A 69 -5.25 -1.44 2.89
C THR A 69 -4.11 -1.17 3.86
N ASN A 70 -3.92 -2.07 4.82
CA ASN A 70 -2.91 -1.94 5.87
C ASN A 70 -1.51 -2.36 5.39
N ASP A 71 -1.43 -2.96 4.20
CA ASP A 71 -0.18 -3.51 3.67
C ASP A 71 0.54 -2.48 2.79
N LEU A 72 1.86 -2.61 2.68
CA LEU A 72 2.65 -1.68 1.87
C LEU A 72 2.48 -2.04 0.38
N SER A 73 1.93 -1.10 -0.38
CA SER A 73 1.95 -1.12 -1.84
C SER A 73 2.90 -0.03 -2.32
N LEU A 74 3.77 -0.38 -3.26
CA LEU A 74 4.64 0.57 -3.96
C LEU A 74 4.14 0.84 -5.39
N GLN A 75 2.85 0.67 -5.64
CA GLN A 75 2.16 1.11 -6.86
C GLN A 75 1.39 2.40 -6.57
N LYS A 76 1.21 3.26 -7.57
CA LYS A 76 0.64 4.60 -7.37
C LYS A 76 -0.79 4.56 -6.83
N PHE A 77 -1.56 3.57 -7.25
CA PHE A 77 -2.94 3.38 -6.85
C PHE A 77 -3.22 1.92 -6.48
N PHE A 78 -4.25 1.72 -5.66
CA PHE A 78 -4.71 0.39 -5.31
C PHE A 78 -6.21 0.36 -5.08
N ALA A 79 -6.79 -0.82 -5.26
CA ALA A 79 -8.15 -1.14 -4.87
C ALA A 79 -8.19 -2.51 -4.21
N SER A 80 -8.84 -2.64 -3.05
CA SER A 80 -8.92 -3.89 -2.30
C SER A 80 -10.35 -4.25 -1.94
N LEU A 81 -10.68 -5.54 -2.07
CA LEU A 81 -11.89 -6.18 -1.58
C LEU A 81 -11.48 -7.11 -0.44
N ASP A 82 -11.98 -6.87 0.76
CA ASP A 82 -11.74 -7.72 1.93
C ASP A 82 -13.06 -8.31 2.42
N ALA A 83 -13.26 -9.61 2.14
CA ALA A 83 -14.45 -10.33 2.61
C ALA A 83 -14.46 -10.52 4.14
N GLY A 84 -13.30 -10.57 4.80
CA GLY A 84 -13.24 -10.69 6.25
C GLY A 84 -13.65 -9.41 6.98
N GLU A 85 -13.39 -8.26 6.38
CA GLU A 85 -13.83 -6.96 6.91
C GLU A 85 -15.11 -6.43 6.25
N ASN A 86 -15.68 -7.21 5.31
CA ASN A 86 -16.77 -6.80 4.41
C ASN A 86 -16.55 -5.38 3.86
N SER A 87 -15.37 -5.13 3.29
CA SER A 87 -15.00 -3.78 2.87
C SER A 87 -14.39 -3.71 1.48
N ILE A 88 -14.63 -2.58 0.83
CA ILE A 88 -14.02 -2.18 -0.44
C ILE A 88 -13.21 -0.93 -0.15
N SER A 89 -11.97 -0.88 -0.59
CA SER A 89 -11.13 0.30 -0.41
C SER A 89 -10.46 0.70 -1.71
N VAL A 90 -10.26 1.99 -1.89
CA VAL A 90 -9.52 2.59 -3.01
C VAL A 90 -8.60 3.65 -2.46
N GLY A 91 -7.38 3.76 -2.98
CA GLY A 91 -6.41 4.72 -2.48
C GLY A 91 -5.25 4.99 -3.42
N GLY A 92 -4.42 5.93 -2.99
CA GLY A 92 -3.21 6.33 -3.67
C GLY A 92 -2.01 6.33 -2.71
N ASN A 93 -0.83 6.16 -3.28
CA ASN A 93 0.46 6.24 -2.60
C ASN A 93 1.25 7.44 -3.11
N PHE A 94 1.91 8.12 -2.18
CA PHE A 94 2.79 9.26 -2.42
C PHE A 94 4.13 8.95 -1.74
N ASP A 95 5.23 9.12 -2.46
CA ASP A 95 6.55 8.88 -1.92
C ASP A 95 7.35 10.16 -1.67
N ASP A 96 8.43 10.03 -0.90
CA ASP A 96 9.23 11.14 -0.41
C ASP A 96 10.31 11.65 -1.37
N ARG A 97 10.42 11.05 -2.55
CA ARG A 97 11.56 11.30 -3.43
C ARG A 97 11.24 12.43 -4.40
N ASP A 98 12.04 13.49 -4.33
CA ASP A 98 12.10 14.50 -5.41
C ASP A 98 12.81 13.98 -6.66
N ASP A 99 13.58 12.90 -6.51
CA ASP A 99 14.36 12.25 -7.55
C ASP A 99 14.18 10.74 -7.42
N GLU A 100 13.59 10.13 -8.44
CA GLU A 100 13.21 8.72 -8.45
C GLU A 100 14.40 7.75 -8.30
N LEU A 101 15.63 8.23 -8.49
CA LEU A 101 16.87 7.47 -8.35
C LEU A 101 17.35 7.42 -6.89
N LYS A 102 16.86 8.31 -6.03
CA LYS A 102 17.17 8.28 -4.60
C LYS A 102 16.44 7.16 -3.88
N ARG A 103 16.97 6.79 -2.72
CA ARG A 103 16.32 5.83 -1.82
C ARG A 103 14.94 6.28 -1.39
N LEU A 104 13.99 5.36 -1.43
CA LEU A 104 12.68 5.52 -0.84
C LEU A 104 12.78 5.38 0.70
N LYS A 105 12.37 6.41 1.45
CA LYS A 105 12.41 6.39 2.92
C LYS A 105 11.02 6.33 3.53
N TRP A 106 10.04 6.98 2.91
CA TRP A 106 8.67 6.88 3.38
C TRP A 106 7.64 6.94 2.27
N VAL A 107 6.47 6.36 2.56
CA VAL A 107 5.29 6.39 1.69
C VAL A 107 4.09 6.82 2.52
N LEU A 108 3.35 7.79 2.01
CA LEU A 108 2.03 8.17 2.51
C LEU A 108 0.98 7.46 1.64
N SER A 109 0.14 6.64 2.26
CA SER A 109 -1.05 6.10 1.63
C SER A 109 -2.29 6.78 2.18
N THR A 110 -3.20 7.17 1.30
CA THR A 110 -4.52 7.68 1.71
C THR A 110 -5.60 7.23 0.74
N GLY A 111 -6.84 7.19 1.20
CA GLY A 111 -7.95 6.76 0.39
C GLY A 111 -9.24 6.60 1.16
N LEU A 112 -10.19 5.96 0.50
CA LEU A 112 -11.52 5.69 1.01
C LEU A 112 -11.68 4.20 1.29
N LYS A 113 -12.37 3.90 2.38
CA LYS A 113 -12.79 2.55 2.75
C LYS A 113 -14.29 2.55 2.98
N MET A 114 -14.97 1.67 2.27
CA MET A 114 -16.41 1.50 2.26
C MET A 114 -16.75 0.15 2.86
N LYS A 115 -17.62 0.12 3.86
CA LYS A 115 -18.17 -1.12 4.43
C LYS A 115 -19.39 -1.56 3.62
N ALA A 116 -19.48 -2.85 3.36
CA ALA A 116 -20.66 -3.50 2.82
C ALA A 116 -21.42 -4.11 3.99
N LYS A 117 -22.60 -3.57 4.31
CA LYS A 117 -23.52 -4.17 5.27
C LYS A 117 -24.56 -4.93 4.43
N ASP A 118 -24.46 -6.26 4.42
CA ASP A 118 -25.37 -7.19 3.76
C ASP A 118 -25.53 -7.00 2.24
N LYS A 119 -24.74 -7.77 1.48
CA LYS A 119 -24.83 -8.01 0.02
C LYS A 119 -24.27 -6.92 -0.90
N PHE A 120 -24.34 -5.63 -0.57
CA PHE A 120 -23.70 -4.56 -1.36
C PHE A 120 -23.36 -3.30 -0.53
N SER A 121 -22.33 -2.55 -0.93
CA SER A 121 -21.96 -1.30 -0.25
C SER A 121 -22.87 -0.16 -0.72
N THR A 122 -23.67 0.39 0.18
CA THR A 122 -24.53 1.56 -0.09
C THR A 122 -23.88 2.82 0.45
N PHE A 123 -23.52 3.75 -0.46
CA PHE A 123 -22.95 5.06 -0.12
C PHE A 123 -23.96 6.22 -0.27
N TYR A 124 -25.06 6.00 -0.98
CA TYR A 124 -26.14 6.97 -1.16
C TYR A 124 -27.48 6.25 -1.17
N LYS A 125 -28.43 6.71 -0.34
CA LYS A 125 -29.77 6.13 -0.25
C LYS A 125 -30.78 7.22 0.03
N ASN A 126 -31.87 7.25 -0.73
CA ASN A 126 -33.01 8.16 -0.51
C ASN A 126 -32.65 9.65 -0.40
N GLY A 127 -31.68 10.13 -1.19
CA GLY A 127 -31.26 11.54 -1.10
C GLY A 127 -30.05 11.78 -0.20
N ASP A 128 -29.71 10.81 0.66
CA ASP A 128 -28.76 10.99 1.75
C ASP A 128 -27.50 10.15 1.62
N PHE A 129 -26.36 10.81 1.88
CA PHE A 129 -25.05 10.18 1.95
C PHE A 129 -24.93 9.30 3.19
N GLN A 130 -24.56 8.04 2.99
CA GLN A 130 -24.45 7.05 4.05
C GLN A 130 -23.04 7.11 4.70
N GLY A 131 -22.74 8.24 5.33
CA GLY A 131 -21.42 8.53 5.92
C GLY A 131 -20.94 7.53 6.97
N SER A 132 -21.82 6.74 7.57
CA SER A 132 -21.45 5.66 8.50
C SER A 132 -20.78 4.46 7.80
N ASN A 133 -21.05 4.28 6.50
CA ASN A 133 -20.54 3.16 5.71
C ASN A 133 -19.24 3.49 4.98
N ILE A 134 -18.78 4.73 5.06
CA ILE A 134 -17.60 5.21 4.34
C ILE A 134 -16.69 5.98 5.29
N GLY A 135 -15.40 5.77 5.15
CA GLY A 135 -14.39 6.50 5.92
C GLY A 135 -13.13 6.73 5.13
N GLY A 136 -12.33 7.68 5.61
CA GLY A 136 -10.98 7.90 5.13
C GLY A 136 -10.00 7.04 5.90
N PHE A 137 -8.93 6.62 5.23
CA PHE A 137 -7.74 6.12 5.92
C PHE A 137 -6.51 6.95 5.55
N PHE A 138 -5.59 7.03 6.50
CA PHE A 138 -4.30 7.67 6.37
C PHE A 138 -3.24 6.73 6.94
N LYS A 139 -2.19 6.46 6.18
CA LYS A 139 -1.11 5.56 6.58
C LYS A 139 0.22 6.17 6.19
N VAL A 140 1.14 6.24 7.14
CA VAL A 140 2.54 6.62 6.88
C VAL A 140 3.41 5.40 7.12
N THR A 141 4.19 5.02 6.12
CA THR A 141 5.11 3.88 6.17
C THR A 141 6.55 4.36 6.07
N LEU A 142 7.36 4.05 7.07
CA LEU A 142 8.81 4.27 7.10
C LEU A 142 9.52 2.99 6.63
N ILE A 143 10.40 3.12 5.64
CA ILE A 143 11.08 2.00 4.99
C ILE A 143 12.53 1.91 5.45
N GLY A 144 12.92 0.70 5.83
CA GLY A 144 14.24 0.36 6.32
C GLY A 144 15.36 0.52 5.31
N ARG A 145 16.59 0.33 5.79
CA ARG A 145 17.75 0.14 4.92
C ARG A 145 17.79 -1.35 4.56
N GLY A 146 17.18 -1.71 3.45
CA GLY A 146 17.25 -3.08 2.96
C GLY A 146 18.69 -3.48 2.60
N LEU A 147 18.91 -4.77 2.45
CA LEU A 147 20.21 -5.34 2.07
C LEU A 147 20.06 -6.44 1.03
N ILE A 148 21.06 -6.55 0.16
CA ILE A 148 21.25 -7.70 -0.72
C ILE A 148 22.44 -8.49 -0.18
N ASN A 149 22.18 -9.70 0.30
CA ASN A 149 23.24 -10.56 0.83
C ASN A 149 23.84 -11.38 -0.32
N TYR A 150 25.11 -11.11 -0.62
CA TYR A 150 25.89 -11.84 -1.63
C TYR A 150 26.76 -12.95 -1.05
N SER A 151 26.63 -13.27 0.23
CA SER A 151 27.50 -14.25 0.89
C SER A 151 27.43 -15.61 0.19
N ASP A 152 28.59 -16.18 -0.09
CA ASP A 152 28.69 -17.49 -0.71
C ASP A 152 28.21 -18.59 0.26
N LYS A 153 27.66 -19.67 -0.28
CA LYS A 153 27.41 -20.87 0.53
C LYS A 153 28.74 -21.62 0.59
N ASP A 154 29.46 -21.52 1.69
CA ASP A 154 30.58 -22.42 1.98
C ASP A 154 30.03 -23.82 2.25
N LYS A 155 29.78 -24.61 1.20
CA LYS A 155 29.65 -26.06 1.30
C LYS A 155 30.27 -26.74 0.09
N ILE A 156 31.51 -27.20 0.29
CA ILE A 156 32.10 -28.49 -0.11
C ILE A 156 32.23 -28.80 -1.61
N ASN A 157 31.47 -28.22 -2.55
CA ASN A 157 31.72 -28.37 -3.99
C ASN A 157 31.10 -27.21 -4.78
N LYS A 158 31.95 -26.41 -5.45
CA LYS A 158 31.63 -25.24 -6.29
C LYS A 158 30.87 -24.10 -5.56
N SER A 159 31.59 -23.26 -4.82
CA SER A 159 31.07 -21.96 -4.43
C SER A 159 30.92 -21.08 -5.68
N ILE A 160 29.68 -20.74 -6.04
CA ILE A 160 29.44 -19.64 -6.98
C ILE A 160 29.91 -18.38 -6.26
N LYS A 161 30.99 -17.76 -6.74
CA LYS A 161 31.48 -16.48 -6.25
C LYS A 161 30.55 -15.37 -6.71
N ARG A 162 29.46 -15.15 -5.98
CA ARG A 162 28.34 -14.29 -6.41
C ARG A 162 28.77 -12.86 -6.68
N LYS A 163 29.52 -12.29 -5.73
CA LYS A 163 30.02 -10.92 -5.80
C LYS A 163 30.97 -10.71 -6.98
N ASP A 164 31.88 -11.66 -7.21
CA ASP A 164 32.83 -11.59 -8.33
C ASP A 164 32.10 -11.65 -9.69
N ALA A 165 31.08 -12.49 -9.81
CA ALA A 165 30.27 -12.60 -11.03
C ALA A 165 29.53 -11.30 -11.36
N ILE A 166 28.99 -10.61 -10.35
CA ILE A 166 28.33 -9.31 -10.52
C ILE A 166 29.35 -8.23 -10.91
N ILE A 167 30.51 -8.18 -10.23
CA ILE A 167 31.58 -7.23 -10.57
C ILE A 167 32.08 -7.45 -12.00
N ALA A 168 32.21 -8.70 -12.45
CA ALA A 168 32.59 -9.02 -13.82
C ALA A 168 31.52 -8.54 -14.82
N TYR A 169 30.25 -8.81 -14.55
CA TYR A 169 29.14 -8.37 -15.41
C TYR A 169 29.04 -6.84 -15.51
N ARG A 170 29.26 -6.12 -14.41
CA ARG A 170 29.27 -4.64 -14.40
C ARG A 170 30.24 -4.04 -15.41
N LYS A 171 31.39 -4.67 -15.67
CA LYS A 171 32.34 -4.17 -16.67
C LYS A 171 31.73 -4.14 -18.07
N HIS A 172 30.99 -5.20 -18.43
CA HIS A 172 30.25 -5.26 -19.69
C HIS A 172 29.12 -4.25 -19.70
N LEU A 173 28.35 -4.20 -18.61
CA LEU A 173 27.23 -3.28 -18.46
C LEU A 173 27.65 -1.81 -18.63
N TYR A 174 28.74 -1.39 -17.99
CA TYR A 174 29.27 -0.02 -18.12
C TYR A 174 29.69 0.30 -19.55
N SER A 175 30.34 -0.64 -20.24
CA SER A 175 30.72 -0.47 -21.64
C SER A 175 29.49 -0.24 -22.53
N ASP A 176 28.44 -1.05 -22.35
CA ASP A 176 27.22 -0.97 -23.15
C ASP A 176 26.49 0.36 -22.92
N TYR A 177 26.40 0.81 -21.67
CA TYR A 177 25.70 2.05 -21.33
C TYR A 177 26.51 3.31 -21.64
N GLU A 178 27.85 3.25 -21.64
CA GLU A 178 28.69 4.35 -22.12
C GLU A 178 28.57 4.55 -23.64
N LEU A 179 28.39 3.46 -24.41
CA LEU A 179 28.07 3.56 -25.84
C LEU A 179 26.69 4.20 -26.07
N LYS A 180 25.66 3.78 -25.32
CA LYS A 180 24.32 4.40 -25.38
C LYS A 180 24.37 5.89 -25.01
N TYR A 181 25.18 6.24 -24.01
CA TYR A 181 25.37 7.62 -23.59
C TYR A 181 26.14 8.46 -24.62
N THR A 182 27.15 7.89 -25.27
CA THR A 182 27.87 8.56 -26.36
C THR A 182 26.93 8.88 -27.53
N LYS A 183 26.01 7.96 -27.84
CA LYS A 183 24.95 8.19 -28.82
C LYS A 183 24.05 9.36 -28.40
N LEU A 184 23.62 9.41 -27.14
CA LEU A 184 22.82 10.53 -26.60
C LEU A 184 23.57 11.87 -26.73
N LYS A 185 24.86 11.93 -26.40
CA LYS A 185 25.69 13.13 -26.59
C LYS A 185 25.79 13.57 -28.04
N THR A 186 25.82 12.61 -28.97
CA THR A 186 25.86 12.92 -30.40
C THR A 186 24.54 13.54 -30.87
N GLU A 187 23.42 13.05 -30.33
CA GLU A 187 22.07 13.56 -30.58
C GLU A 187 21.74 14.86 -29.82
N GLU A 188 22.56 15.25 -28.84
CA GLU A 188 22.30 16.38 -27.93
C GLU A 188 22.06 17.69 -28.68
N LYS A 189 22.89 18.00 -29.67
CA LYS A 189 22.77 19.23 -30.48
C LYS A 189 21.42 19.31 -31.20
N ASP A 190 20.97 18.18 -31.76
CA ASP A 190 19.71 18.10 -32.49
C ASP A 190 18.51 18.22 -31.55
N ILE A 191 18.59 17.58 -30.36
CA ILE A 191 17.56 17.69 -29.32
C ILE A 191 17.45 19.14 -28.85
N VAL A 192 18.57 19.81 -28.56
CA VAL A 192 18.60 21.19 -28.12
C VAL A 192 18.05 22.12 -29.20
N ALA A 193 18.51 21.99 -30.44
CA ALA A 193 18.05 22.82 -31.56
C ALA A 193 16.53 22.68 -31.78
N ARG A 194 16.03 21.44 -31.81
CA ARG A 194 14.59 21.16 -31.99
C ARG A 194 13.75 21.73 -30.85
N GLN A 195 14.21 21.59 -29.60
CA GLN A 195 13.44 22.02 -28.45
C GLN A 195 13.44 23.54 -28.29
N LEU A 196 14.56 24.20 -28.56
CA LEU A 196 14.62 25.67 -28.60
C LEU A 196 13.69 26.24 -29.68
N GLU A 197 13.56 25.57 -30.83
CA GLU A 197 12.60 25.97 -31.86
C GLU A 197 11.15 25.82 -31.37
N LEU A 198 10.81 24.72 -30.70
CA LEU A 198 9.47 24.49 -30.14
C LEU A 198 9.11 25.53 -29.06
N GLN A 199 10.07 25.95 -28.24
CA GLN A 199 9.84 26.96 -27.20
C GLN A 199 9.48 28.34 -27.76
N LYS A 200 9.78 28.64 -29.02
CA LYS A 200 9.31 29.86 -29.69
C LYS A 200 7.78 29.88 -29.86
N TYR A 201 7.15 28.72 -29.96
CA TYR A 201 5.71 28.57 -30.21
C TYR A 201 4.93 28.11 -28.98
N ASN A 202 5.58 27.46 -28.02
CA ASN A 202 4.96 26.99 -26.79
C ASN A 202 5.89 27.23 -25.59
N GLN A 203 5.54 28.22 -24.75
CA GLN A 203 6.30 28.54 -23.54
C GLN A 203 6.25 27.44 -22.47
N GLU A 204 5.29 26.53 -22.56
CA GLU A 204 5.18 25.36 -21.68
C GLU A 204 6.02 24.17 -22.18
N ALA A 205 6.68 24.29 -23.34
CA ALA A 205 7.52 23.21 -23.85
C ALA A 205 8.73 22.98 -22.93
N GLU A 206 9.01 21.70 -22.64
CA GLU A 206 10.08 21.28 -21.73
C GLU A 206 11.43 21.91 -22.10
N LEU A 207 12.24 22.24 -21.10
CA LEU A 207 13.59 22.77 -21.34
C LEU A 207 14.47 21.67 -21.97
N PRO A 208 15.35 22.00 -22.92
CA PRO A 208 16.26 21.02 -23.52
C PRO A 208 17.03 20.20 -22.49
N GLN A 209 17.51 20.83 -21.43
CA GLN A 209 18.24 20.16 -20.35
C GLN A 209 17.36 19.15 -19.60
N ALA A 210 16.07 19.44 -19.40
CA ALA A 210 15.15 18.52 -18.74
C ALA A 210 14.95 17.24 -19.57
N ILE A 211 14.89 17.37 -20.90
CA ILE A 211 14.80 16.22 -21.82
C ILE A 211 16.08 15.38 -21.77
N LEU A 212 17.25 16.02 -21.79
CA LEU A 212 18.55 15.33 -21.72
C LEU A 212 18.75 14.63 -20.38
N ASP A 213 18.40 15.30 -19.27
CA ASP A 213 18.45 14.73 -17.93
C ASP A 213 17.51 13.52 -17.82
N LYS A 214 16.28 13.63 -18.33
CA LYS A 214 15.32 12.51 -18.39
C LYS A 214 15.86 11.33 -19.18
N LYS A 215 16.42 11.55 -20.37
CA LYS A 215 17.03 10.48 -21.18
C LYS A 215 18.23 9.84 -20.48
N SER A 216 19.03 10.62 -19.75
CA SER A 216 20.14 10.08 -18.96
C SER A 216 19.64 9.24 -17.79
N ASP A 217 18.61 9.69 -17.09
CA ASP A 217 17.98 8.95 -15.99
C ASP A 217 17.31 7.65 -16.50
N GLU A 218 16.68 7.67 -17.68
CA GLU A 218 16.16 6.45 -18.34
C GLU A 218 17.28 5.42 -18.59
N LEU A 219 18.45 5.85 -19.06
CA LEU A 219 19.62 4.98 -19.22
C LEU A 219 20.13 4.43 -17.89
N TYR A 220 20.17 5.25 -16.84
CA TYR A 220 20.55 4.81 -15.49
C TYR A 220 19.58 3.72 -14.99
N ILE A 221 18.28 3.93 -15.14
CA ILE A 221 17.25 2.99 -14.66
C ILE A 221 17.33 1.69 -15.44
N ALA A 222 17.49 1.76 -16.76
CA ALA A 222 17.65 0.58 -17.60
C ALA A 222 18.90 -0.21 -17.19
N MET A 223 20.01 0.46 -16.89
CA MET A 223 21.23 -0.17 -16.40
C MET A 223 21.01 -0.89 -15.05
N ALA A 224 20.32 -0.25 -14.12
CA ALA A 224 19.95 -0.89 -12.85
C ALA A 224 19.07 -2.13 -13.08
N LYS A 225 18.07 -2.04 -13.97
CA LYS A 225 17.18 -3.17 -14.32
C LYS A 225 17.93 -4.34 -14.96
N ASP A 226 18.88 -4.06 -15.86
CA ASP A 226 19.71 -5.10 -16.50
C ASP A 226 20.58 -5.83 -15.48
N GLU A 227 21.18 -5.11 -14.53
CA GLU A 227 21.96 -5.74 -13.45
C GLU A 227 21.09 -6.57 -12.49
N ILE A 228 19.91 -6.07 -12.13
CA ILE A 228 18.91 -6.81 -11.34
C ILE A 228 18.54 -8.09 -12.07
N LYS A 229 18.18 -7.99 -13.35
CA LYS A 229 17.79 -9.13 -14.17
C LYS A 229 18.90 -10.18 -14.23
N TYR A 230 20.13 -9.77 -14.50
CA TYR A 230 21.28 -10.69 -14.50
C TYR A 230 21.46 -11.36 -13.13
N THR A 231 21.29 -10.60 -12.05
CA THR A 231 21.40 -11.09 -10.67
C THR A 231 20.32 -12.12 -10.33
N GLU A 232 19.08 -11.91 -10.76
CA GLU A 232 17.96 -12.83 -10.56
C GLU A 232 18.07 -14.07 -11.44
N ASP A 233 18.28 -13.91 -12.75
CA ASP A 233 18.35 -14.99 -13.73
C ASP A 233 19.47 -16.00 -13.38
N ASN A 234 20.57 -15.51 -12.77
CA ASN A 234 21.71 -16.33 -12.36
C ASN A 234 21.76 -16.65 -10.86
N LYS A 235 20.73 -16.26 -10.09
CA LYS A 235 20.65 -16.51 -8.63
C LYS A 235 21.89 -16.02 -7.86
N LEU A 236 22.39 -14.86 -8.25
CA LEU A 236 23.64 -14.29 -7.75
C LEU A 236 23.50 -13.55 -6.42
N TYR A 237 22.43 -13.77 -5.66
CA TYR A 237 22.30 -13.36 -4.26
C TYR A 237 21.92 -14.57 -3.40
N ARG A 238 22.07 -14.46 -2.08
CA ARG A 238 21.60 -15.47 -1.13
C ARG A 238 20.19 -15.13 -0.67
N TYR A 239 20.03 -13.91 -0.16
CA TYR A 239 18.73 -13.37 0.20
C TYR A 239 18.73 -11.84 0.12
N LEU A 240 17.54 -11.29 -0.10
CA LEU A 240 17.19 -9.89 0.05
C LEU A 240 16.46 -9.74 1.38
N TRP A 241 16.79 -8.71 2.14
CA TRP A 241 16.09 -8.43 3.39
C TRP A 241 15.71 -6.96 3.47
N ASN A 242 14.52 -6.69 3.99
CA ASN A 242 14.08 -5.34 4.32
C ASN A 242 13.03 -5.38 5.43
N HIS A 243 12.79 -4.22 6.05
CA HIS A 243 11.74 -4.04 7.04
C HIS A 243 11.05 -2.70 6.85
N TRP A 244 9.84 -2.55 7.35
CA TRP A 244 9.13 -1.27 7.37
C TRP A 244 8.17 -1.18 8.54
N LEU A 245 7.95 0.06 8.99
CA LEU A 245 7.06 0.40 10.08
C LEU A 245 5.94 1.29 9.54
N SER A 246 4.69 0.93 9.75
CA SER A 246 3.53 1.71 9.29
C SER A 246 2.67 2.14 10.46
N ALA A 247 2.26 3.39 10.48
CA ALA A 247 1.22 3.90 11.37
C ALA A 247 -0.01 4.24 10.52
N ASP A 248 -1.17 3.70 10.87
CA ASP A 248 -2.42 3.90 10.15
C ASP A 248 -3.56 4.33 11.06
N VAL A 249 -4.45 5.14 10.51
CA VAL A 249 -5.69 5.59 11.16
C VAL A 249 -6.84 5.47 10.16
N TYR A 250 -7.97 4.96 10.63
CA TYR A 250 -9.24 4.94 9.91
C TYR A 250 -10.28 5.78 10.66
N ILE A 251 -10.95 6.66 9.93
CA ILE A 251 -11.98 7.57 10.47
C ILE A 251 -13.23 7.48 9.59
N PRO A 252 -14.38 7.03 10.12
CA PRO A 252 -15.65 7.07 9.38
C PRO A 252 -16.10 8.52 9.20
N PHE A 253 -16.71 8.84 8.06
CA PHE A 253 -17.20 10.20 7.77
C PHE A 253 -18.47 10.57 8.56
N GLY A 254 -19.20 9.58 9.07
CA GLY A 254 -20.37 9.77 9.90
C GLY A 254 -20.45 8.81 11.08
N GLU A 255 -21.29 9.15 12.05
CA GLU A 255 -21.63 8.29 13.17
C GLU A 255 -22.45 7.09 12.69
N ASN A 256 -22.12 5.90 13.20
CA ASN A 256 -23.04 4.78 13.14
C ASN A 256 -24.17 5.01 14.13
N LYS A 257 -25.41 4.92 13.66
CA LYS A 257 -26.60 4.97 14.52
C LYS A 257 -27.14 3.56 14.70
N TYR A 258 -27.24 3.13 15.96
CA TYR A 258 -27.82 1.86 16.35
C TYR A 258 -29.11 2.13 17.13
N LYS A 259 -30.24 1.58 16.66
CA LYS A 259 -31.47 1.52 17.45
C LYS A 259 -31.40 0.30 18.35
N THR A 260 -31.46 0.49 19.66
CA THR A 260 -31.25 -0.63 20.61
C THR A 260 -32.33 -0.65 21.68
N THR A 261 -32.69 -1.84 22.12
CA THR A 261 -33.56 -2.06 23.28
C THR A 261 -33.03 -3.22 24.13
N SER A 262 -33.25 -3.15 25.45
CA SER A 262 -32.91 -4.24 26.38
C SER A 262 -33.86 -5.43 26.27
N ASP A 263 -35.07 -5.22 25.73
CA ASP A 263 -36.09 -6.25 25.61
C ASP A 263 -37.04 -5.96 24.42
N PHE A 264 -37.79 -6.98 23.98
CA PHE A 264 -38.71 -6.84 22.85
C PHE A 264 -40.10 -6.29 23.23
N ILE A 265 -40.44 -6.25 24.52
CA ILE A 265 -41.84 -6.14 24.98
C ILE A 265 -42.11 -4.85 25.74
N SER A 266 -41.20 -4.46 26.63
CA SER A 266 -41.39 -3.41 27.64
C SER A 266 -40.54 -2.15 27.40
N SER A 267 -39.52 -2.22 26.54
CA SER A 267 -38.56 -1.12 26.35
C SER A 267 -38.60 -0.57 24.92
N PRO A 268 -38.75 0.76 24.73
CA PRO A 268 -38.72 1.37 23.42
C PRO A 268 -37.32 1.30 22.79
N LEU A 269 -37.26 1.33 21.46
CA LEU A 269 -35.99 1.49 20.75
C LEU A 269 -35.39 2.88 21.05
N VAL A 270 -34.11 2.88 21.41
CA VAL A 270 -33.35 4.10 21.69
C VAL A 270 -32.20 4.21 20.70
N ASP A 271 -32.03 5.40 20.11
CA ASP A 271 -30.90 5.71 19.24
C ASP A 271 -29.59 5.78 20.04
N LYS A 272 -28.55 5.12 19.53
CA LYS A 272 -27.19 5.11 20.07
C LYS A 272 -26.21 5.45 18.96
N ASN A 273 -25.50 6.56 19.14
CA ASN A 273 -24.50 7.03 18.19
C ASN A 273 -23.12 6.43 18.49
N PHE A 274 -22.34 6.12 17.46
CA PHE A 274 -21.06 5.45 17.62
C PHE A 274 -20.06 5.75 16.48
N PHE A 275 -18.85 6.19 16.84
CA PHE A 275 -17.74 6.37 15.91
C PHE A 275 -16.77 5.19 15.93
N ALA A 276 -16.75 4.42 14.84
CA ALA A 276 -15.88 3.26 14.67
C ALA A 276 -14.47 3.65 14.21
N ILE A 277 -13.77 4.47 15.01
CA ILE A 277 -12.38 4.89 14.75
C ILE A 277 -11.43 3.77 15.16
N SER A 278 -10.37 3.58 14.38
CA SER A 278 -9.27 2.68 14.73
C SER A 278 -7.93 3.28 14.35
N GLY A 279 -6.91 2.97 15.13
CA GLY A 279 -5.52 3.25 14.80
C GLY A 279 -4.67 2.01 14.99
N SER A 280 -3.61 1.86 14.20
CA SER A 280 -2.66 0.77 14.38
C SER A 280 -1.23 1.10 13.99
N LEU A 281 -0.31 0.31 14.54
CA LEU A 281 1.11 0.33 14.25
C LEU A 281 1.51 -1.06 13.78
N THR A 282 2.09 -1.14 12.58
CA THR A 282 2.45 -2.41 11.95
C THR A 282 3.93 -2.44 11.62
N TYR A 283 4.66 -3.38 12.19
CA TYR A 283 6.05 -3.69 11.82
C TYR A 283 6.08 -4.91 10.92
N ASN A 284 6.80 -4.81 9.80
CA ASN A 284 6.93 -5.87 8.83
C ASN A 284 8.41 -6.14 8.53
N VAL A 285 8.73 -7.41 8.30
CA VAL A 285 10.02 -7.86 7.80
C VAL A 285 9.81 -8.81 6.62
N MET A 286 10.72 -8.74 5.65
CA MET A 286 10.77 -9.63 4.49
C MET A 286 12.16 -10.24 4.35
N TRP A 287 12.19 -11.54 4.06
CA TRP A 287 13.35 -12.26 3.51
C TRP A 287 12.95 -12.88 2.17
N LEU A 288 13.70 -12.62 1.12
CA LEU A 288 13.49 -13.24 -0.20
C LEU A 288 14.78 -13.95 -0.62
N TYR A 289 14.70 -15.25 -0.84
CA TYR A 289 15.82 -16.07 -1.24
C TYR A 289 15.95 -16.14 -2.77
N SER A 290 17.16 -16.40 -3.26
CA SER A 290 17.39 -16.61 -4.71
C SER A 290 16.81 -17.91 -5.25
N SER A 291 16.28 -18.79 -4.39
CA SER A 291 15.44 -19.91 -4.79
C SER A 291 14.07 -19.47 -5.33
N GLY A 292 13.68 -18.19 -5.13
CA GLY A 292 12.35 -17.70 -5.44
C GLY A 292 11.34 -17.90 -4.29
N GLU A 293 11.82 -18.32 -3.12
CA GLU A 293 11.01 -18.44 -1.89
C GLU A 293 11.13 -17.17 -1.07
N SER A 294 10.07 -16.80 -0.34
CA SER A 294 10.12 -15.68 0.60
C SER A 294 9.38 -15.95 1.90
N ILE A 295 9.80 -15.21 2.91
CA ILE A 295 9.22 -15.19 4.25
C ILE A 295 8.90 -13.74 4.57
N PHE A 296 7.66 -13.50 4.96
CA PHE A 296 7.21 -12.24 5.53
C PHE A 296 6.80 -12.48 6.98
N LEU A 297 7.07 -11.49 7.83
CA LEU A 297 6.56 -11.47 9.19
C LEU A 297 5.94 -10.11 9.45
N LYS A 298 4.67 -10.12 9.84
CA LYS A 298 3.92 -8.93 10.24
C LYS A 298 3.56 -9.03 11.72
N VAL A 299 3.83 -7.94 12.44
CA VAL A 299 3.37 -7.74 13.82
C VAL A 299 2.61 -6.43 13.86
N LYS A 300 1.34 -6.49 14.28
CA LYS A 300 0.43 -5.34 14.30
C LYS A 300 -0.11 -5.12 15.71
N GLY A 301 0.09 -3.94 16.26
CA GLY A 301 -0.62 -3.46 17.45
C GLY A 301 -1.73 -2.50 17.02
N ALA A 302 -2.96 -2.73 17.44
CA ALA A 302 -4.10 -1.89 17.07
C ALA A 302 -4.95 -1.49 18.29
N ILE A 303 -5.63 -0.36 18.17
CA ILE A 303 -6.65 0.08 19.11
C ILE A 303 -7.91 0.39 18.29
N LYS A 304 -9.01 -0.29 18.62
CA LYS A 304 -10.29 -0.15 17.94
C LYS A 304 -11.32 0.39 18.93
N ASN A 305 -12.04 1.45 18.58
CA ASN A 305 -13.28 1.77 19.28
C ASN A 305 -14.33 0.77 18.78
N ASN A 306 -14.89 -0.03 19.69
CA ASN A 306 -15.83 -1.12 19.41
C ASN A 306 -17.11 -0.98 20.23
N ASN A 307 -18.09 -1.80 19.87
CA ASN A 307 -19.29 -2.02 20.66
C ASN A 307 -19.74 -3.48 20.50
N ASN A 308 -20.67 -3.92 21.34
CA ASN A 308 -21.16 -5.29 21.34
C ASN A 308 -21.90 -5.69 20.06
N ILE A 309 -22.60 -4.77 19.39
CA ILE A 309 -23.27 -5.04 18.12
C ILE A 309 -22.25 -5.40 17.02
N ILE A 310 -21.12 -4.68 16.95
CA ILE A 310 -20.05 -4.94 15.99
C ILE A 310 -19.35 -6.27 16.30
N VAL A 311 -19.00 -6.50 17.57
CA VAL A 311 -18.25 -7.71 18.00
C VAL A 311 -19.06 -8.98 17.80
N ASP A 312 -20.35 -8.95 18.13
CA ASP A 312 -21.23 -10.12 17.98
C ASP A 312 -21.84 -10.23 16.56
N ALA A 313 -21.40 -9.39 15.62
CA ALA A 313 -21.93 -9.32 14.25
C ALA A 313 -23.47 -9.38 14.20
N MET A 314 -24.13 -8.68 15.14
CA MET A 314 -25.57 -8.87 15.35
C MET A 314 -26.37 -8.46 14.12
N THR A 315 -27.43 -9.20 13.83
CA THR A 315 -28.45 -8.83 12.85
C THR A 315 -29.53 -7.99 13.51
N SER A 316 -29.99 -6.94 12.84
CA SER A 316 -31.14 -6.17 13.30
C SER A 316 -32.42 -6.99 13.14
N THR A 317 -33.37 -6.79 14.06
CA THR A 317 -34.70 -7.40 14.06
C THR A 317 -35.74 -6.32 13.77
N PRO A 318 -36.77 -6.59 12.94
CA PRO A 318 -37.85 -5.64 12.71
C PRO A 318 -38.75 -5.53 13.95
N PHE A 319 -39.04 -4.30 14.36
CA PHE A 319 -40.01 -3.96 15.41
C PHE A 319 -41.22 -3.32 14.74
N GLN A 320 -42.42 -3.77 15.12
CA GLN A 320 -43.67 -3.24 14.58
C GLN A 320 -44.43 -2.52 15.67
N THR A 321 -44.78 -1.26 15.42
CA THR A 321 -45.75 -0.55 16.26
C THR A 321 -47.13 -0.84 15.70
N VAL A 322 -48.04 -1.27 16.57
CA VAL A 322 -49.44 -1.54 16.20
C VAL A 322 -50.36 -0.50 16.82
N SER A 323 -51.37 -0.06 16.07
CA SER A 323 -52.50 0.68 16.61
C SER A 323 -53.79 -0.08 16.34
N THR A 324 -54.76 0.10 17.24
CA THR A 324 -56.10 -0.46 17.06
C THR A 324 -56.95 0.60 16.37
N ALA A 325 -57.40 0.30 15.15
CA ALA A 325 -58.35 1.15 14.43
C ALA A 325 -59.73 1.13 15.09
N ALA A 326 -60.60 2.10 14.77
CA ALA A 326 -61.92 2.27 15.37
C ALA A 326 -62.86 1.05 15.23
N ASN A 327 -62.54 0.12 14.33
CA ASN A 327 -63.26 -1.13 14.08
C ASN A 327 -62.62 -2.36 14.77
N ASN A 328 -61.75 -2.16 15.76
CA ASN A 328 -60.95 -3.20 16.42
C ASN A 328 -59.98 -3.97 15.51
N THR A 329 -59.69 -3.49 14.30
CA THR A 329 -58.61 -4.06 13.48
C THR A 329 -57.26 -3.54 13.98
N THR A 330 -56.33 -4.45 14.29
CA THR A 330 -54.93 -4.11 14.57
C THR A 330 -54.22 -3.80 13.26
N VAL A 331 -53.67 -2.59 13.15
CA VAL A 331 -52.92 -2.15 11.97
C VAL A 331 -51.47 -1.85 12.39
N ILE A 332 -50.51 -2.32 11.60
CA ILE A 332 -49.10 -1.97 11.77
C ILE A 332 -48.93 -0.53 11.28
N THR A 333 -48.58 0.38 12.19
CA THR A 333 -48.43 1.81 11.90
C THR A 333 -47.00 2.20 11.59
N ASN A 334 -46.02 1.47 12.11
CA ASN A 334 -44.61 1.70 11.86
C ASN A 334 -43.85 0.37 11.89
N THR A 335 -42.79 0.26 11.11
CA THR A 335 -41.83 -0.85 11.20
C THR A 335 -40.43 -0.25 11.23
N GLU A 336 -39.68 -0.54 12.29
CA GLU A 336 -38.32 -0.06 12.47
C GLU A 336 -37.38 -1.21 12.85
N ASP A 337 -36.22 -1.28 12.22
CA ASP A 337 -35.22 -2.28 12.56
C ASP A 337 -34.38 -1.83 13.77
N GLY A 338 -34.15 -2.75 14.71
CA GLY A 338 -33.37 -2.49 15.92
C GLY A 338 -32.63 -3.71 16.44
N TYR A 339 -31.77 -3.51 17.44
CA TYR A 339 -30.96 -4.54 18.07
C TYR A 339 -31.45 -4.81 19.49
N ILE A 340 -31.71 -6.08 19.82
CA ILE A 340 -32.09 -6.50 21.17
C ILE A 340 -30.80 -6.74 21.96
N THR A 341 -30.29 -5.69 22.61
CA THR A 341 -29.10 -5.74 23.44
C THR A 341 -28.96 -4.49 24.31
N ASN A 342 -28.25 -4.64 25.43
CA ASN A 342 -27.75 -3.51 26.20
C ASN A 342 -26.53 -2.93 25.48
N PHE A 343 -26.73 -1.85 24.73
CA PHE A 343 -25.67 -1.24 23.95
C PHE A 343 -24.50 -0.79 24.82
N GLU A 344 -23.30 -1.24 24.48
CA GLU A 344 -22.10 -0.91 25.24
C GLU A 344 -20.92 -0.60 24.33
N LYS A 345 -20.26 0.53 24.60
CA LYS A 345 -19.05 0.98 23.89
C LYS A 345 -17.83 0.60 24.71
N PHE A 346 -16.77 0.18 24.03
CA PHE A 346 -15.50 -0.16 24.68
C PHE A 346 -14.35 -0.05 23.70
N ILE A 347 -13.15 0.11 24.25
CA ILE A 347 -11.91 0.09 23.47
C ILE A 347 -11.37 -1.34 23.46
N THR A 348 -10.94 -1.80 22.30
CA THR A 348 -10.28 -3.10 22.12
C THR A 348 -8.85 -2.89 21.65
N PRO A 349 -7.86 -3.02 22.55
CA PRO A 349 -6.47 -3.23 22.17
C PRO A 349 -6.31 -4.61 21.54
N THR A 350 -5.49 -4.69 20.50
CA THR A 350 -5.27 -5.90 19.73
C THR A 350 -3.80 -6.06 19.37
N ILE A 351 -3.29 -7.29 19.41
CA ILE A 351 -1.98 -7.66 18.85
C ILE A 351 -2.20 -8.78 17.84
N THR A 352 -1.74 -8.60 16.61
CA THR A 352 -1.77 -9.61 15.54
C THR A 352 -0.36 -10.00 15.14
N ILE A 353 -0.12 -11.30 14.99
CA ILE A 353 1.12 -11.85 14.44
C ILE A 353 0.75 -12.69 13.22
N GLU A 354 1.37 -12.38 12.08
CA GLU A 354 1.06 -12.99 10.79
C GLU A 354 2.36 -13.23 10.01
N PRO A 355 2.96 -14.43 10.09
CA PRO A 355 3.94 -14.85 9.12
C PRO A 355 3.27 -15.24 7.80
N ALA A 356 3.98 -15.06 6.68
CA ALA A 356 3.58 -15.59 5.39
C ALA A 356 4.79 -16.20 4.69
N PHE A 357 4.61 -17.40 4.14
CA PHE A 357 5.65 -18.15 3.44
C PHE A 357 5.23 -18.31 2.00
N PHE A 358 6.04 -17.87 1.05
CA PHE A 358 5.75 -18.05 -0.37
C PHE A 358 6.77 -18.96 -1.04
N THR A 359 6.26 -19.73 -1.99
CA THR A 359 7.01 -20.64 -2.87
C THR A 359 6.61 -20.37 -4.34
N PHE A 360 7.18 -21.14 -5.27
CA PHE A 360 6.96 -21.02 -6.71
C PHE A 360 7.21 -19.58 -7.21
N ASN A 361 8.39 -19.03 -6.94
CA ASN A 361 8.78 -17.67 -7.31
C ASN A 361 7.83 -16.60 -6.72
N ASN A 362 7.49 -16.73 -5.44
CA ASN A 362 6.52 -15.88 -4.73
C ASN A 362 5.11 -15.84 -5.34
N THR A 363 4.67 -16.92 -5.98
CA THR A 363 3.34 -16.97 -6.61
C THR A 363 2.28 -17.48 -5.65
N VAL A 364 2.58 -18.50 -4.86
CA VAL A 364 1.64 -19.12 -3.92
C VAL A 364 2.28 -19.19 -2.56
N GLY A 365 1.50 -18.92 -1.51
CA GLY A 365 1.99 -18.98 -0.15
C GLY A 365 1.02 -19.59 0.85
N PHE A 366 1.43 -19.50 2.12
CA PHE A 366 0.70 -19.90 3.30
C PHE A 366 0.88 -18.83 4.39
N SER A 367 -0.23 -18.29 4.90
CA SER A 367 -0.28 -17.13 5.80
C SER A 367 -1.15 -17.38 7.03
N PRO A 368 -0.64 -18.10 8.05
CA PRO A 368 -1.33 -18.20 9.32
C PRO A 368 -1.26 -16.87 10.06
N ALA A 369 -2.33 -16.52 10.78
CA ALA A 369 -2.33 -15.37 11.68
C ALA A 369 -3.05 -15.69 12.98
N ILE A 370 -2.59 -15.07 14.06
CA ILE A 370 -3.25 -15.08 15.36
C ILE A 370 -3.45 -13.64 15.83
N GLU A 371 -4.65 -13.33 16.32
CA GLU A 371 -5.03 -12.01 16.81
C GLU A 371 -5.50 -12.13 18.26
N PHE A 372 -4.75 -11.53 19.18
CA PHE A 372 -5.11 -11.44 20.58
C PHE A 372 -5.83 -10.12 20.84
N ASN A 373 -7.06 -10.21 21.34
CA ASN A 373 -7.84 -9.04 21.74
C ASN A 373 -7.89 -8.96 23.26
N ALA A 374 -7.87 -7.73 23.79
CA ALA A 374 -7.86 -7.46 25.22
C ALA A 374 -8.96 -6.45 25.63
N GLY A 375 -9.10 -6.27 26.95
CA GLY A 375 -10.14 -5.42 27.53
C GLY A 375 -11.45 -6.18 27.67
N LYS A 376 -12.57 -5.51 27.36
CA LYS A 376 -13.89 -6.14 27.45
C LYS A 376 -14.02 -7.34 26.50
N TYR A 377 -13.55 -7.18 25.27
CA TYR A 377 -13.44 -8.26 24.29
C TYR A 377 -12.07 -8.95 24.44
N ASN A 378 -12.00 -9.93 25.35
CA ASN A 378 -10.80 -10.72 25.63
C ASN A 378 -10.92 -12.09 24.96
N LYS A 379 -10.56 -12.16 23.68
CA LYS A 379 -10.68 -13.35 22.83
C LYS A 379 -9.52 -13.43 21.84
N THR A 380 -9.24 -14.64 21.39
CA THR A 380 -8.22 -14.92 20.38
C THR A 380 -8.88 -15.34 19.09
N ASN A 381 -8.59 -14.63 18.00
CA ASN A 381 -9.01 -15.00 16.66
C ASN A 381 -7.84 -15.62 15.91
N TRP A 382 -8.11 -16.42 14.88
CA TRP A 382 -7.07 -16.93 13.99
C TRP A 382 -7.50 -16.93 12.53
N LYS A 383 -6.49 -16.95 11.65
CA LYS A 383 -6.64 -17.06 10.19
C LYS A 383 -5.67 -18.11 9.68
N LEU A 384 -6.11 -18.92 8.73
CA LEU A 384 -5.26 -19.67 7.81
C LEU A 384 -5.53 -19.17 6.40
N GLY A 385 -4.49 -18.72 5.71
CA GLY A 385 -4.61 -18.15 4.38
C GLY A 385 -3.72 -18.83 3.35
N ILE A 386 -4.19 -18.82 2.10
CA ILE A 386 -3.44 -19.22 0.91
C ILE A 386 -3.36 -18.01 -0.03
N PRO A 387 -2.33 -17.15 0.10
CA PRO A 387 -2.14 -16.01 -0.77
C PRO A 387 -1.59 -16.44 -2.12
N ILE A 388 -2.11 -15.83 -3.17
CA ILE A 388 -1.72 -16.03 -4.56
C ILE A 388 -1.43 -14.65 -5.18
N SER A 389 -0.23 -14.50 -5.75
CA SER A 389 0.22 -13.26 -6.40
C SER A 389 0.34 -13.47 -7.91
N LEU A 390 -0.51 -12.78 -8.66
CA LEU A 390 -0.47 -12.74 -10.12
C LEU A 390 0.38 -11.57 -10.59
N LYS A 391 1.40 -11.90 -11.38
CA LYS A 391 2.42 -10.97 -11.87
C LYS A 391 2.20 -10.63 -13.34
N ASP A 392 2.62 -9.44 -13.74
CA ASP A 392 2.69 -9.07 -15.16
C ASP A 392 3.91 -9.70 -15.87
N LYS A 393 4.09 -9.37 -17.15
CA LYS A 393 5.21 -9.85 -17.97
C LYS A 393 6.58 -9.40 -17.45
N GLU A 394 6.62 -8.36 -16.63
CA GLU A 394 7.84 -7.82 -16.00
C GLU A 394 8.05 -8.41 -14.60
N GLY A 395 7.19 -9.33 -14.16
CA GLY A 395 7.29 -9.97 -12.85
C GLY A 395 6.75 -9.13 -11.68
N LYS A 396 6.07 -8.00 -11.96
CA LYS A 396 5.50 -7.12 -10.92
C LYS A 396 4.12 -7.62 -10.50
N PRO A 397 3.78 -7.62 -9.20
CA PRO A 397 2.46 -8.03 -8.72
C PRO A 397 1.38 -7.03 -9.16
N LYS A 398 0.32 -7.53 -9.80
CA LYS A 398 -0.83 -6.72 -10.25
C LYS A 398 -2.12 -7.09 -9.54
N VAL A 399 -2.34 -8.38 -9.33
CA VAL A 399 -3.51 -8.88 -8.63
C VAL A 399 -3.04 -9.87 -7.58
N ASN A 400 -3.37 -9.61 -6.33
CA ASN A 400 -3.13 -10.56 -5.25
C ASN A 400 -4.47 -10.97 -4.68
N PHE A 401 -4.67 -12.25 -4.44
CA PHE A 401 -5.83 -12.70 -3.71
C PHE A 401 -5.43 -13.74 -2.68
N GLU A 402 -6.21 -13.87 -1.62
CA GLU A 402 -5.96 -14.81 -0.54
C GLU A 402 -7.27 -15.52 -0.23
N LEU A 403 -7.26 -16.85 -0.38
CA LEU A 403 -8.32 -17.68 0.19
C LEU A 403 -8.05 -17.78 1.70
N GLN A 404 -9.03 -17.41 2.51
CA GLN A 404 -8.88 -17.30 3.95
C GLN A 404 -9.92 -18.16 4.65
N TRP A 405 -9.49 -18.95 5.61
CA TRP A 405 -10.34 -19.54 6.63
C TRP A 405 -10.03 -18.87 7.97
N LYS A 406 -11.04 -18.29 8.59
CA LYS A 406 -10.91 -17.51 9.82
C LYS A 406 -11.83 -18.09 10.89
N GLU A 407 -11.37 -18.03 12.13
CA GLU A 407 -12.23 -18.12 13.30
C GLU A 407 -12.30 -16.74 13.95
N ILE A 408 -13.51 -16.20 14.07
CA ILE A 408 -13.78 -14.93 14.73
C ILE A 408 -14.67 -15.21 15.93
N ASN A 409 -14.12 -15.00 17.12
CA ASN A 409 -14.85 -15.13 18.36
C ASN A 409 -15.79 -13.94 18.56
N THR A 410 -16.95 -14.20 19.15
CA THR A 410 -17.87 -13.19 19.66
C THR A 410 -17.87 -13.23 21.20
N PHE A 411 -18.75 -12.47 21.86
CA PHE A 411 -18.93 -12.63 23.30
C PHE A 411 -19.55 -13.98 23.68
N LYS A 412 -20.30 -14.61 22.77
CA LYS A 412 -21.14 -15.79 23.08
C LYS A 412 -20.83 -17.04 22.26
N SER A 413 -20.23 -16.87 21.10
CA SER A 413 -19.99 -17.91 20.10
C SER A 413 -18.62 -17.73 19.43
N SER A 414 -18.32 -18.63 18.50
CA SER A 414 -17.20 -18.49 17.57
C SER A 414 -17.70 -18.82 16.17
N ASP A 415 -17.39 -17.96 15.22
CA ASP A 415 -17.83 -18.08 13.84
C ASP A 415 -16.66 -18.46 12.94
N HIS A 416 -16.83 -19.52 12.15
CA HIS A 416 -15.88 -19.91 11.11
C HIS A 416 -16.29 -19.33 9.77
N ILE A 417 -15.42 -18.52 9.18
CA ILE A 417 -15.67 -17.82 7.92
C ILE A 417 -14.65 -18.27 6.88
N VAL A 418 -15.14 -18.66 5.71
CA VAL A 418 -14.31 -18.86 4.52
C VAL A 418 -14.60 -17.72 3.56
N GLY A 419 -13.56 -17.03 3.12
CA GLY A 419 -13.69 -15.86 2.25
C GLY A 419 -12.47 -15.64 1.39
N VAL A 420 -12.57 -14.67 0.48
CA VAL A 420 -11.49 -14.27 -0.40
C VAL A 420 -11.22 -12.78 -0.19
N SER A 421 -9.97 -12.41 0.03
CA SER A 421 -9.53 -11.01 -0.12
C SER A 421 -8.84 -10.84 -1.46
N VAL A 422 -9.08 -9.74 -2.17
CA VAL A 422 -8.47 -9.43 -3.47
C VAL A 422 -7.91 -8.01 -3.44
N ASN A 423 -6.71 -7.81 -3.97
CA ASN A 423 -6.05 -6.52 -4.09
C ASN A 423 -5.58 -6.31 -5.53
N PHE A 424 -5.94 -5.17 -6.10
CA PHE A 424 -5.57 -4.72 -7.42
C PHE A 424 -4.59 -3.56 -7.30
N LEU A 425 -3.43 -3.70 -7.91
CA LEU A 425 -2.35 -2.71 -7.85
C LEU A 425 -2.10 -2.14 -9.25
N PHE A 426 -2.11 -0.81 -9.38
CA PHE A 426 -1.98 -0.16 -10.69
C PHE A 426 -1.29 1.21 -10.61
N GLY A 427 -0.70 1.61 -11.74
CA GLY A 427 0.11 2.83 -11.86
C GLY A 427 1.52 2.67 -11.28
N ASP A 428 2.51 3.20 -12.00
CA ASP A 428 3.91 3.16 -11.57
C ASP A 428 4.23 4.30 -10.59
N MET A 429 5.01 3.97 -9.56
CA MET A 429 5.52 4.90 -8.53
C MET A 429 7.04 4.76 -8.37
N ILE A 430 7.56 3.54 -8.41
CA ILE A 430 9.00 3.26 -8.26
C ILE A 430 9.76 3.35 -9.58
N ASN A 431 9.06 3.18 -10.71
CA ASN A 431 9.61 3.03 -12.05
C ASN A 431 9.09 4.08 -13.01
#